data_AF-A0A2S2CWI6-F1
#
_entry.id   AF-A0A2S2CWI6-F1
#
_cell.length_a   1.000
_cell.length_b   1.000
_cell.length_c   1.000
_cell.angle_alpha   90.00
_cell.angle_beta   90.00
_cell.angle_gamma   90.00
#
_symmetry.space_group_name_H-M   'P 1'
#
loop_
_entity.id
_entity.type
_entity.pdbx_description
1 polymer ?
#
loop_
_entity_poly.entity_id
_entity_poly.type
_entity_poly.pdbx_seq_one_letter_code
_entity_poly.pdbx_strand_id
1 'polypeptide(L)'
;MATKRKSAATAAPAAAPVAEVAAPDTSVGAEVILRTNFAQVEQDSVALLHAASLLIEADTPEKVSFALDHNLKLWVAIKTVLVNDECPLEPEVKANLRNLAQYVSTTTMEATQGTIEARRLVSLARINMNISEGLLRGGQNKLIAERAYEIWEQEGRPEGRDQEHWLRAEAEISGKLQD
;
A
#
# COMPACT_ATOMS: atom_id res chain seq x y z
N MET A 1 -12.78 46.94 66.18
CA MET A 1 -13.50 45.69 65.86
C MET A 1 -13.49 45.49 64.35
N ALA A 2 -13.08 44.31 63.91
CA ALA A 2 -12.51 44.06 62.60
C ALA A 2 -13.54 43.99 61.46
N THR A 3 -13.19 44.64 60.35
CA THR A 3 -13.80 44.51 59.03
C THR A 3 -13.30 43.21 58.37
N LYS A 4 -14.20 42.25 58.12
CA LYS A 4 -13.87 41.03 57.36
C LYS A 4 -13.98 41.31 55.86
N ARG A 5 -12.82 41.47 55.20
CA ARG A 5 -12.68 41.43 53.74
C ARG A 5 -12.76 39.97 53.27
N LYS A 6 -13.67 39.71 52.32
CA LYS A 6 -13.84 38.45 51.60
C LYS A 6 -12.70 38.32 50.58
N SER A 7 -11.80 37.37 50.78
CA SER A 7 -10.74 37.05 49.82
C SER A 7 -11.30 36.14 48.74
N ALA A 8 -11.25 36.57 47.48
CA ALA A 8 -11.52 35.75 46.31
C ALA A 8 -10.18 35.15 45.85
N ALA A 9 -10.03 33.84 45.97
CA ALA A 9 -8.89 33.09 45.45
C ALA A 9 -9.10 32.81 43.95
N THR A 10 -8.12 33.23 43.16
CA THR A 10 -8.00 33.00 41.72
C THR A 10 -7.79 31.51 41.46
N ALA A 11 -8.66 30.89 40.66
CA ALA A 11 -8.48 29.53 40.18
C ALA A 11 -7.42 29.50 39.05
N ALA A 12 -6.35 28.74 39.26
CA ALA A 12 -5.43 28.34 38.20
C ALA A 12 -6.11 27.27 37.32
N PRO A 13 -5.93 27.28 35.99
CA PRO A 13 -6.50 26.26 35.13
C PRO A 13 -5.73 24.94 35.28
N ALA A 14 -6.48 23.86 35.42
CA ALA A 14 -5.98 22.49 35.46
C ALA A 14 -5.23 22.17 34.16
N ALA A 15 -3.99 21.68 34.29
CA ALA A 15 -3.25 21.09 33.19
C ALA A 15 -3.98 19.83 32.71
N ALA A 16 -4.41 19.86 31.45
CA ALA A 16 -4.92 18.70 30.74
C ALA A 16 -3.81 17.62 30.62
N PRO A 17 -4.15 16.33 30.64
CA PRO A 17 -3.17 15.28 30.44
C PRO A 17 -2.63 15.39 29.02
N VAL A 18 -1.30 15.48 28.91
CA VAL A 18 -0.57 15.36 27.65
C VAL A 18 -0.93 14.01 27.04
N ALA A 19 -1.63 14.05 25.90
CA ALA A 19 -1.89 12.88 25.10
C ALA A 19 -0.54 12.28 24.69
N GLU A 20 -0.28 11.08 25.20
CA GLU A 20 0.80 10.21 24.74
C GLU A 20 0.57 9.97 23.25
N VAL A 21 1.46 10.51 22.42
CA VAL A 21 1.42 10.31 20.97
C VAL A 21 1.68 8.82 20.75
N ALA A 22 0.60 8.05 20.58
CA ALA A 22 0.68 6.67 20.16
C ALA A 22 1.53 6.63 18.89
N ALA A 23 2.62 5.85 18.91
CA ALA A 23 3.41 5.60 17.72
C ALA A 23 2.46 5.17 16.59
N PRO A 24 2.60 5.71 15.36
CA PRO A 24 1.72 5.31 14.29
C PRO A 24 1.86 3.80 14.09
N ASP A 25 0.75 3.11 13.85
CA ASP A 25 0.79 1.66 13.73
C ASP A 25 1.47 1.27 12.41
N THR A 26 2.68 0.73 12.50
CA THR A 26 3.43 0.31 11.32
C THR A 26 2.92 -1.00 10.72
N SER A 27 1.94 -1.69 11.32
CA SER A 27 1.43 -2.97 10.83
C SER A 27 0.33 -2.84 9.77
N VAL A 28 -0.33 -1.69 9.63
CA VAL A 28 -1.59 -1.56 8.87
C VAL A 28 -1.48 -2.11 7.45
N GLY A 29 -0.44 -1.74 6.70
CA GLY A 29 -0.24 -2.25 5.34
C GLY A 29 0.08 -3.74 5.30
N ALA A 30 0.87 -4.23 6.25
CA ALA A 30 1.24 -5.64 6.36
C ALA A 30 0.03 -6.54 6.70
N GLU A 31 -0.85 -6.07 7.59
CA GLU A 31 -2.10 -6.75 7.95
C GLU A 31 -3.07 -6.83 6.77
N VAL A 32 -3.17 -5.77 5.97
CA VAL A 32 -3.97 -5.78 4.74
C VAL A 32 -3.49 -6.90 3.82
N ILE A 33 -2.20 -6.95 3.48
CA ILE A 33 -1.64 -7.99 2.59
C ILE A 33 -1.88 -9.41 3.14
N LEU A 34 -1.67 -9.63 4.44
CA LEU A 34 -1.90 -10.93 5.07
C LEU A 34 -3.37 -11.36 4.99
N ARG A 35 -4.30 -10.41 5.15
CA ARG A 35 -5.74 -10.67 5.12
C ARG A 35 -6.25 -10.92 3.70
N THR A 36 -5.78 -10.15 2.73
CA THR A 36 -6.25 -10.20 1.34
C THR A 36 -5.56 -11.29 0.53
N ASN A 37 -4.34 -11.68 0.89
CA ASN A 37 -3.54 -12.69 0.19
C ASN A 37 -3.34 -12.37 -1.31
N PHE A 38 -3.26 -11.07 -1.68
CA PHE A 38 -3.27 -10.57 -3.06
C PHE A 38 -4.57 -10.80 -3.86
N ALA A 39 -5.68 -11.16 -3.19
CA ALA A 39 -6.97 -11.34 -3.85
C ALA A 39 -7.75 -10.03 -4.03
N GLN A 40 -7.36 -8.95 -3.34
CA GLN A 40 -8.05 -7.65 -3.38
C GLN A 40 -7.08 -6.59 -3.91
N VAL A 41 -6.86 -6.63 -5.23
CA VAL A 41 -5.86 -5.83 -5.96
C VAL A 41 -5.86 -4.36 -5.54
N GLU A 42 -7.03 -3.74 -5.40
CA GLU A 42 -7.15 -2.34 -4.96
C GLU A 42 -6.57 -2.13 -3.56
N GLN A 43 -6.98 -2.93 -2.57
CA GLN A 43 -6.48 -2.82 -1.20
C GLN A 43 -4.97 -3.07 -1.13
N ASP A 44 -4.48 -4.07 -1.87
CA ASP A 44 -3.08 -4.46 -1.90
C ASP A 44 -2.20 -3.38 -2.55
N SER A 45 -2.70 -2.78 -3.63
CA SER A 45 -2.06 -1.65 -4.29
C SER A 45 -1.98 -0.41 -3.39
N VAL A 46 -3.05 -0.10 -2.65
CA VAL A 46 -3.10 1.03 -1.71
C VAL A 46 -2.09 0.84 -0.58
N ALA A 47 -1.95 -0.38 -0.05
CA ALA A 47 -0.95 -0.68 0.98
C ALA A 47 0.49 -0.41 0.48
N LEU A 48 0.80 -0.80 -0.76
CA LEU A 48 2.10 -0.52 -1.40
C LEU A 48 2.32 0.98 -1.66
N LEU A 49 1.31 1.70 -2.17
CA LEU A 49 1.40 3.14 -2.40
C LEU A 49 1.59 3.91 -1.10
N HIS A 50 0.88 3.53 -0.04
CA HIS A 50 1.04 4.14 1.26
C HIS A 50 2.46 3.99 1.79
N ALA A 51 3.05 2.79 1.71
CA ALA A 51 4.45 2.58 2.07
C ALA A 51 5.41 3.41 1.21
N ALA A 52 5.12 3.59 -0.08
CA ALA A 52 5.91 4.47 -0.95
C ALA A 52 5.83 5.95 -0.52
N SER A 53 4.64 6.45 -0.18
CA SER A 53 4.44 7.82 0.29
C SER A 53 5.21 8.08 1.59
N LEU A 54 5.14 7.15 2.55
CA LEU A 54 5.89 7.25 3.80
C LEU A 54 7.41 7.36 3.56
N LEU A 55 7.95 6.60 2.60
CA LEU A 55 9.37 6.65 2.24
C LEU A 55 9.79 7.97 1.56
N ILE A 56 8.89 8.60 0.81
CA ILE A 56 9.15 9.86 0.10
C ILE A 56 9.03 11.06 1.04
N GLU A 57 8.05 11.05 1.94
CA GLU A 57 7.75 12.14 2.87
C GLU A 57 8.66 12.14 4.11
N ALA A 58 9.49 11.11 4.28
CA ALA A 58 10.41 10.98 5.39
C ALA A 58 11.57 12.00 5.29
N ASP A 59 11.44 13.11 6.00
CA ASP A 59 12.40 14.22 6.06
C ASP A 59 13.20 14.27 7.36
N THR A 60 12.76 13.60 8.43
CA THR A 60 13.49 13.48 9.70
C THR A 60 13.97 12.05 9.95
N PRO A 61 15.06 11.85 10.73
CA PRO A 61 15.54 10.51 11.08
C PRO A 61 14.48 9.59 11.69
N GLU A 62 13.57 10.15 12.49
CA GLU A 62 12.47 9.41 13.13
C GLU A 62 11.45 8.93 12.09
N LYS A 63 11.05 9.81 11.16
CA LYS A 63 10.14 9.44 10.06
C LYS A 63 10.78 8.44 9.11
N VAL A 64 12.08 8.56 8.86
CA VAL A 64 12.83 7.61 8.03
C VAL A 64 12.84 6.23 8.68
N SER A 65 13.15 6.14 9.98
CA SER A 65 13.12 4.88 10.73
C SER A 65 11.72 4.25 10.70
N PHE A 66 10.69 5.07 10.93
CA PHE A 66 9.29 4.64 10.85
C PHE A 66 8.92 4.10 9.46
N ALA A 67 9.25 4.82 8.38
CA ALA A 67 8.93 4.42 7.01
C ALA A 67 9.65 3.11 6.62
N LEU A 68 10.90 2.94 7.05
CA LEU A 68 11.65 1.70 6.83
C LEU A 68 11.07 0.52 7.62
N ASP A 69 10.66 0.71 8.88
CA ASP A 69 10.00 -0.34 9.67
C ASP A 69 8.68 -0.77 9.04
N HIS A 70 7.84 0.20 8.62
CA HIS A 70 6.59 -0.08 7.90
C HIS A 70 6.85 -0.84 6.59
N ASN A 71 7.83 -0.38 5.79
CA ASN A 71 8.21 -1.04 4.54
C ASN A 71 8.71 -2.47 4.80
N LEU A 72 9.56 -2.69 5.81
CA LEU A 72 10.06 -4.03 6.15
C LEU A 72 8.93 -4.98 6.53
N LYS A 73 8.01 -4.53 7.40
CA LYS A 73 6.83 -5.32 7.81
C LYS A 73 5.96 -5.70 6.63
N LEU A 74 5.69 -4.76 5.73
CA LEU A 74 4.94 -5.01 4.50
C LEU A 74 5.63 -6.10 3.66
N TRP A 75 6.93 -5.99 3.44
CA TRP A 75 7.69 -6.95 2.63
C TRP A 75 7.82 -8.33 3.26
N VAL A 76 7.86 -8.43 4.60
CA VAL A 76 7.78 -9.70 5.33
C VAL A 76 6.39 -10.34 5.15
N ALA A 77 5.32 -9.55 5.24
CA ALA A 77 3.96 -10.03 4.97
C ALA A 77 3.81 -10.54 3.54
N ILE A 78 4.27 -9.77 2.54
CA ILE A 78 4.30 -10.17 1.13
C ILE A 78 5.05 -11.50 0.97
N LYS A 79 6.26 -11.63 1.53
CA LYS A 79 7.04 -12.87 1.45
C LYS A 79 6.29 -14.06 2.05
N THR A 80 5.57 -13.85 3.14
CA THR A 80 4.76 -14.88 3.81
C THR A 80 3.60 -15.33 2.91
N VAL A 81 2.85 -14.39 2.34
CA VAL A 81 1.74 -14.65 1.41
C VAL A 81 2.21 -15.39 0.16
N LEU A 82 3.37 -15.03 -0.38
CA LEU A 82 3.91 -15.66 -1.59
C LEU A 82 4.35 -17.12 -1.40
N VAL A 83 4.50 -17.58 -0.16
CA VAL A 83 4.76 -18.99 0.17
C VAL A 83 3.47 -19.80 0.19
N ASN A 84 2.31 -19.16 0.36
CA ASN A 84 1.02 -19.83 0.34
C ASN A 84 0.60 -20.18 -1.10
N ASP A 85 0.13 -21.41 -1.29
CA ASP A 85 -0.39 -21.91 -2.57
C ASP A 85 -1.69 -21.20 -2.97
N GLU A 86 -2.45 -20.67 -2.00
CA GLU A 86 -3.71 -19.94 -2.24
C GLU A 86 -3.51 -18.54 -2.87
N CYS A 87 -2.28 -18.06 -3.01
CA CYS A 87 -2.03 -16.77 -3.64
C CYS A 87 -2.41 -16.82 -5.14
N PRO A 88 -3.29 -15.93 -5.64
CA PRO A 88 -3.85 -16.00 -6.99
C PRO A 88 -2.89 -15.50 -8.09
N LEU A 89 -1.68 -15.06 -7.72
CA LEU A 89 -0.69 -14.54 -8.66
C LEU A 89 -0.09 -15.64 -9.52
N GLU A 90 0.30 -15.28 -10.74
CA GLU A 90 0.96 -16.18 -11.67
C GLU A 90 2.34 -16.66 -11.15
N PRO A 91 2.78 -17.90 -11.42
CA PRO A 91 4.03 -18.43 -10.84
C PRO A 91 5.28 -17.59 -11.13
N GLU A 92 5.39 -17.01 -12.32
CA GLU A 92 6.50 -16.12 -12.69
C GLU A 92 6.47 -14.82 -11.88
N VAL A 93 5.28 -14.23 -11.70
CA VAL A 93 5.07 -13.03 -10.87
C VAL A 93 5.42 -13.32 -9.41
N LYS A 94 5.02 -14.48 -8.88
CA LYS A 94 5.40 -14.92 -7.53
C LYS A 94 6.92 -15.02 -7.38
N ALA A 95 7.61 -15.64 -8.34
CA ALA A 95 9.07 -15.78 -8.31
C ALA A 95 9.78 -14.42 -8.33
N ASN A 96 9.33 -13.52 -9.20
CA ASN A 96 9.86 -12.16 -9.30
C ASN A 96 9.65 -11.36 -8.01
N LEU A 97 8.45 -11.41 -7.43
CA LEU A 97 8.16 -10.74 -6.16
C LEU A 97 8.95 -11.32 -4.98
N ARG A 98 9.25 -12.62 -4.96
CA ARG A 98 10.11 -13.23 -3.92
C ARG A 98 11.54 -12.70 -4.00
N ASN A 99 12.10 -12.58 -5.20
CA ASN A 99 13.43 -12.00 -5.40
C ASN A 99 13.46 -10.54 -4.95
N LEU A 100 12.41 -9.79 -5.28
CA LEU A 100 12.28 -8.39 -4.88
C LEU A 100 12.11 -8.24 -3.37
N ALA A 101 11.28 -9.06 -2.74
CA ALA A 101 11.08 -9.08 -1.30
C ALA A 101 12.39 -9.35 -0.56
N GLN A 102 13.22 -10.26 -1.10
CA GLN A 102 14.54 -10.54 -0.56
C GLN A 102 15.47 -9.33 -0.69
N TYR A 103 15.49 -8.68 -1.85
CA TYR A 103 16.30 -7.47 -2.09
C TYR A 103 15.88 -6.30 -1.20
N VAL A 104 14.58 -6.02 -1.11
CA VAL A 104 14.03 -4.91 -0.31
C VAL A 104 14.25 -5.15 1.18
N SER A 105 14.09 -6.39 1.66
CA SER A 105 14.36 -6.72 3.07
C SER A 105 15.83 -6.48 3.42
N THR A 106 16.76 -6.97 2.58
CA THR A 106 18.21 -6.75 2.79
C THR A 106 18.54 -5.25 2.75
N THR A 107 18.06 -4.53 1.73
CA THR A 107 18.34 -3.09 1.55
C THR A 107 17.77 -2.25 2.69
N THR A 108 16.58 -2.61 3.20
CA THR A 108 15.93 -1.94 4.33
C THR A 108 16.71 -2.17 5.63
N MET A 109 17.18 -3.41 5.87
CA MET A 109 18.01 -3.73 7.04
C MET A 109 19.39 -3.06 7.00
N GLU A 110 20.02 -2.98 5.84
CA GLU A 110 21.27 -2.23 5.67
C GLU A 110 21.07 -0.73 5.92
N ALA A 111 19.95 -0.17 5.45
CA ALA A 111 19.62 1.23 5.70
C ALA A 111 19.46 1.51 7.21
N THR A 112 18.87 0.59 7.98
CA THR A 112 18.74 0.77 9.44
C THR A 112 20.08 0.75 10.23
N GLN A 113 21.20 0.39 9.61
CA GLN A 113 22.51 0.23 10.29
C GLN A 113 23.48 1.41 10.13
N GLY A 114 23.07 2.55 9.55
CA GLY A 114 23.95 3.72 9.34
C GLY A 114 23.24 4.99 8.91
N THR A 115 23.98 5.96 8.36
CA THR A 115 23.41 7.20 7.80
C THR A 115 22.64 6.85 6.52
N ILE A 116 21.31 6.98 6.57
CA ILE A 116 20.45 6.57 5.46
C ILE A 116 20.59 7.56 4.31
N GLU A 117 21.11 7.09 3.18
CA GLU A 117 21.14 7.88 1.96
C GLU A 117 19.71 8.07 1.43
N ALA A 118 19.27 9.32 1.26
CA ALA A 118 17.97 9.65 0.69
C ALA A 118 17.70 8.94 -0.66
N ARG A 119 18.74 8.67 -1.44
CA ARG A 119 18.66 7.91 -2.71
C ARG A 119 18.09 6.50 -2.51
N ARG A 120 18.43 5.82 -1.41
CA ARG A 120 17.94 4.46 -1.12
C ARG A 120 16.44 4.48 -0.82
N LEU A 121 15.95 5.45 -0.07
CA LEU A 121 14.52 5.62 0.23
C LEU A 121 13.69 5.81 -1.05
N VAL A 122 14.16 6.69 -1.94
CA VAL A 122 13.52 6.92 -3.25
C VAL A 122 13.49 5.64 -4.09
N SER A 123 14.55 4.82 -4.06
CA SER A 123 14.57 3.55 -4.78
C SER A 123 13.53 2.56 -4.23
N LEU A 124 13.39 2.46 -2.90
CA LEU A 124 12.40 1.60 -2.26
C LEU A 124 10.97 2.06 -2.58
N ALA A 125 10.73 3.37 -2.54
CA ALA A 125 9.43 3.95 -2.90
C ALA A 125 9.05 3.64 -4.36
N ARG A 126 10.00 3.80 -5.30
CA ARG A 126 9.79 3.47 -6.72
C ARG A 126 9.44 2.01 -6.94
N ILE A 127 10.09 1.12 -6.20
CA ILE A 127 9.78 -0.31 -6.24
C ILE A 127 8.31 -0.55 -5.85
N ASN A 128 7.87 -0.01 -4.71
CA ASN A 128 6.50 -0.16 -4.24
C ASN A 128 5.47 0.41 -5.25
N MET A 129 5.76 1.59 -5.83
CA MET A 129 4.92 2.21 -6.85
C MET A 129 4.79 1.34 -8.11
N ASN A 130 5.91 0.86 -8.66
CA ASN A 130 5.89 0.02 -9.86
C ASN A 130 5.08 -1.27 -9.66
N ILE A 131 5.16 -1.88 -8.48
CA ILE A 131 4.39 -3.08 -8.17
C ILE A 131 2.91 -2.74 -8.04
N SER A 132 2.58 -1.68 -7.30
CA SER A 132 1.20 -1.22 -7.18
C SER A 132 0.58 -0.97 -8.56
N GLU A 133 1.31 -0.30 -9.43
CA GLU A 133 0.88 0.01 -10.79
C GLU A 133 0.71 -1.26 -11.64
N GLY A 134 1.64 -2.21 -11.50
CA GLY A 134 1.57 -3.52 -12.16
C GLY A 134 0.36 -4.34 -11.69
N LEU A 135 0.08 -4.36 -10.39
CA LEU A 135 -1.08 -5.05 -9.81
C LEU A 135 -2.39 -4.46 -10.34
N LEU A 136 -2.53 -3.13 -10.31
CA LEU A 136 -3.71 -2.43 -10.81
C LEU A 136 -3.93 -2.68 -12.30
N ARG A 137 -2.88 -2.57 -13.13
CA ARG A 137 -2.96 -2.89 -14.56
C ARG A 137 -3.33 -4.34 -14.81
N GLY A 138 -2.75 -5.28 -14.07
CA GLY A 138 -3.07 -6.71 -14.19
C GLY A 138 -4.53 -7.01 -13.86
N GLY A 139 -5.04 -6.42 -12.77
CA GLY A 139 -6.46 -6.54 -12.38
C GLY A 139 -7.40 -5.94 -13.43
N GLN A 140 -7.07 -4.75 -13.94
CA GLN A 140 -7.86 -4.08 -14.99
C GLN A 140 -7.88 -4.90 -16.28
N ASN A 141 -6.72 -5.41 -16.73
CA ASN A 141 -6.64 -6.26 -17.92
C ASN A 141 -7.50 -7.52 -17.79
N LYS A 142 -7.60 -8.11 -16.60
CA LYS A 142 -8.46 -9.26 -16.35
C LYS A 142 -9.94 -8.92 -16.51
N LEU A 143 -10.39 -7.80 -15.95
CA LEU A 143 -11.76 -7.32 -16.09
C LEU A 143 -12.10 -7.00 -17.55
N ILE A 144 -11.17 -6.38 -18.29
CA ILE A 144 -11.33 -6.12 -19.72
C ILE A 144 -11.44 -7.42 -20.51
N ALA A 145 -10.60 -8.42 -20.22
CA ALA A 145 -10.64 -9.71 -20.88
C ALA A 145 -11.97 -10.45 -20.64
N GLU A 146 -12.44 -10.49 -19.38
CA GLU A 146 -13.74 -11.08 -19.02
C GLU A 146 -14.88 -10.37 -19.76
N ARG A 147 -14.87 -9.03 -19.78
CA ARG A 147 -15.90 -8.26 -20.46
C ARG A 147 -15.86 -8.42 -21.98
N ALA A 148 -14.67 -8.49 -22.57
CA ALA A 148 -14.51 -8.73 -24.00
C ALA A 148 -15.06 -10.10 -24.39
N TYR A 149 -14.84 -11.12 -23.55
CA TYR A 149 -15.40 -12.46 -23.74
C TYR A 149 -16.93 -12.47 -23.66
N GLU A 150 -17.52 -11.76 -22.69
CA GLU A 150 -18.98 -11.62 -22.59
C GLU A 150 -19.60 -10.96 -23.84
N ILE A 151 -18.96 -9.90 -24.35
CA ILE A 151 -19.41 -9.21 -25.57
C ILE A 151 -19.35 -10.19 -26.76
N TRP A 152 -18.23 -10.91 -26.91
CA TRP A 152 -18.06 -11.92 -27.96
C TRP A 152 -19.11 -13.03 -27.90
N GLU A 153 -19.44 -13.51 -26.70
CA GLU A 153 -20.46 -14.54 -26.50
C GLU A 153 -21.87 -14.03 -26.82
N GLN A 154 -22.21 -12.81 -26.41
CA GLN A 154 -23.50 -12.17 -26.73
C GLN A 154 -23.70 -11.96 -28.23
N GLU A 155 -22.62 -11.73 -28.97
CA GLU A 155 -22.64 -11.56 -30.42
C GLU A 155 -22.61 -12.88 -31.20
N GLY A 156 -22.66 -14.02 -30.52
CA GLY A 156 -22.72 -15.34 -31.14
C GLY A 156 -21.38 -15.88 -31.60
N ARG A 157 -20.29 -15.46 -30.94
CA ARG A 157 -18.92 -15.97 -31.15
C ARG A 157 -18.37 -15.71 -32.56
N PRO A 158 -18.42 -14.46 -33.04
CA PRO A 158 -17.85 -14.07 -34.34
C PRO A 158 -16.33 -14.27 -34.38
N GLU A 159 -15.78 -14.66 -35.52
CA GLU A 159 -14.32 -14.76 -35.71
C GLU A 159 -13.71 -13.43 -36.18
N GLY A 160 -12.46 -13.15 -35.79
CA GLY A 160 -11.66 -12.04 -36.32
C GLY A 160 -12.00 -10.64 -35.79
N ARG A 161 -12.82 -10.54 -34.73
CA ARG A 161 -13.23 -9.25 -34.11
C ARG A 161 -12.72 -9.03 -32.69
N ASP A 162 -11.74 -9.82 -32.27
CA ASP A 162 -11.21 -9.81 -30.89
C ASP A 162 -10.77 -8.41 -30.44
N GLN A 163 -10.13 -7.66 -31.33
CA GLN A 163 -9.68 -6.29 -31.05
C GLN A 163 -10.84 -5.31 -30.84
N GLU A 164 -11.94 -5.46 -31.58
CA GLU A 164 -13.14 -4.63 -31.43
C GLU A 164 -13.82 -4.92 -30.08
N HIS A 165 -13.93 -6.20 -29.71
CA HIS A 165 -14.47 -6.61 -28.41
C HIS A 165 -13.62 -6.13 -27.25
N TRP A 166 -12.29 -6.20 -27.38
CA TRP A 166 -11.35 -5.67 -26.38
C TRP A 166 -11.51 -4.16 -26.20
N LEU A 167 -11.48 -3.37 -27.27
CA LEU A 167 -11.59 -1.91 -27.20
C LEU A 167 -12.94 -1.48 -26.61
N ARG A 168 -14.02 -2.20 -26.95
CA ARG A 168 -15.35 -1.95 -26.38
C ARG A 168 -15.38 -2.27 -24.88
N ALA A 169 -14.83 -3.40 -24.47
CA ALA A 169 -14.71 -3.77 -23.07
C ALA A 169 -13.87 -2.75 -22.27
N GLU A 170 -12.73 -2.33 -22.82
CA GLU A 170 -11.86 -1.32 -22.22
C GLU A 170 -12.60 0.01 -21.99
N ALA A 171 -13.35 0.49 -22.99
CA ALA A 171 -14.16 1.70 -22.86
C ALA A 171 -15.24 1.57 -21.77
N GLU A 172 -15.91 0.42 -21.69
CA GLU A 172 -16.93 0.16 -20.68
C GLU A 172 -16.35 0.07 -19.26
N ILE A 173 -15.18 -0.57 -19.09
CA ILE A 173 -14.51 -0.68 -17.78
C ILE A 173 -13.90 0.66 -17.36
N SER A 174 -13.26 1.39 -18.28
CA SER A 174 -12.68 2.70 -17.98
C SER A 174 -13.75 3.74 -17.63
N GLY A 175 -14.93 3.69 -18.24
CA GLY A 175 -16.04 4.58 -17.88
C GLY A 175 -16.55 4.33 -16.46
N LYS A 176 -16.71 3.05 -16.06
CA LYS A 176 -17.17 2.66 -14.72
C LYS A 176 -16.24 3.04 -13.58
N LEU A 177 -14.94 3.21 -13.85
CA LEU A 177 -13.95 3.63 -12.85
C LEU A 177 -13.90 5.14 -12.63
N GLN A 178 -14.56 5.94 -13.48
CA GLN A 178 -14.57 7.40 -13.42
C GLN A 178 -15.86 7.99 -12.82
N ASP A 179 -16.90 7.17 -12.64
CA ASP A 179 -18.20 7.52 -12.04
C ASP A 179 -18.23 7.22 -10.53
#